data_AF-B1V9E3-F1
#
_entry.id   AF-B1V9E3-F1
#
_cell.length_a   1.000
_cell.length_b   1.000
_cell.length_c   1.000
_cell.angle_alpha   90.00
_cell.angle_beta   90.00
_cell.angle_gamma   90.00
#
_symmetry.space_group_name_H-M   'P 1'
#
loop_
_entity.id
_entity.type
_entity.pdbx_description
1 polymer ?
#
loop_
_entity_poly.entity_id
_entity_poly.type
_entity_poly.pdbx_seq_one_letter_code
_entity_poly.pdbx_strand_id
1 'polypeptide(L)' 'MFKRSFMEELKLFQHPNPLICMGDDPNDLEMLKLADIAITMGNTKIEELKEISNLITHH' A
#
# COMPACT_ATOMS: atom_id res chain seq x y z
N MET A 1 -2.13 15.01 -20.93
CA MET A 1 -1.57 15.36 -19.61
C MET A 1 -1.76 14.14 -18.72
N PHE A 2 -0.70 13.38 -18.45
CA PHE A 2 -0.81 12.24 -17.53
C PHE A 2 -0.97 12.80 -16.11
N LYS A 3 -2.11 12.53 -15.47
CA LYS A 3 -2.28 12.82 -14.04
C LYS A 3 -1.49 11.78 -13.27
N ARG A 4 -0.65 12.25 -12.34
CA ARG A 4 0.02 11.39 -11.36
C ARG A 4 -1.00 10.88 -10.36
N SER A 5 -0.76 9.70 -9.79
CA SER A 5 -1.59 9.25 -8.68
C SER A 5 -1.23 10.02 -7.40
N PHE A 6 -2.17 10.14 -6.48
CA PHE A 6 -1.97 10.83 -5.21
C PHE A 6 -0.75 10.25 -4.44
N MET A 7 -0.48 8.96 -4.58
CA MET A 7 0.66 8.30 -3.94
C MET A 7 2.00 8.68 -4.58
N GLU A 8 2.04 8.87 -5.90
CA GLU A 8 3.23 9.41 -6.57
C GLU A 8 3.50 10.84 -6.11
N GLU A 9 2.47 11.65 -5.90
CA GLU A 9 2.61 13.00 -5.35
C GLU A 9 3.12 12.97 -3.91
N LEU A 10 2.59 12.10 -3.04
CA LEU A 10 3.06 11.93 -1.67
C LEU A 10 4.54 11.54 -1.59
N LYS A 11 5.02 10.63 -2.46
CA LYS A 11 6.45 10.29 -2.53
C LYS A 11 7.33 11.48 -2.92
N LEU A 12 6.83 12.36 -3.76
CA LEU A 12 7.56 13.56 -4.19
C LEU A 12 7.67 14.61 -3.09
N PHE A 13 6.77 14.60 -2.11
CA PHE A 13 6.84 15.51 -0.96
C PHE A 13 8.01 15.21 0.00
N GLN A 14 8.83 14.19 -0.27
CA GLN A 14 10.06 13.85 0.47
C GLN A 14 9.91 14.02 1.98
N HIS A 15 8.88 13.40 2.54
CA HIS A 15 8.76 13.35 3.99
C HIS A 15 9.88 12.43 4.52
N PRO A 16 10.63 12.81 5.56
CA PRO A 16 11.68 11.93 6.12
C PRO A 16 11.11 10.65 6.76
N ASN A 17 9.79 10.52 6.84
CA ASN A 17 9.12 9.41 7.49
C ASN A 17 8.68 8.38 6.44
N PRO A 18 8.89 7.07 6.70
CA PRO A 18 8.38 6.01 5.84
C PRO A 18 6.87 6.11 5.63
N LEU A 19 6.41 5.94 4.39
CA LEU A 19 4.99 5.81 4.07
C LEU A 19 4.50 4.41 4.40
N ILE A 20 3.58 4.33 5.35
CA ILE A 20 2.92 3.08 5.75
C ILE A 20 1.51 3.07 5.16
N CYS A 21 1.15 2.01 4.45
CA CYS A 21 -0.20 1.79 3.95
C CYS A 21 -0.74 0.45 4.44
N MET A 22 -2.05 0.40 4.72
CA MET A 22 -2.75 -0.80 5.16
C MET A 22 -4.02 -0.98 4.33
N GLY A 23 -4.29 -2.20 3.88
CA GLY A 23 -5.48 -2.50 3.07
C GLY A 23 -5.86 -3.98 3.04
N ASP A 24 -7.03 -4.25 2.48
CA ASP A 24 -7.65 -5.57 2.41
C ASP A 24 -8.47 -5.82 1.15
N ASP A 25 -8.76 -4.78 0.36
CA ASP A 25 -9.59 -4.84 -0.83
C ASP A 25 -8.82 -4.47 -2.12
N PRO A 26 -9.35 -4.79 -3.32
CA PRO A 26 -8.63 -4.61 -4.57
C PRO A 26 -8.23 -3.16 -4.87
N ASN A 27 -8.98 -2.18 -4.38
CA ASN A 27 -8.68 -0.75 -4.54
C ASN A 27 -7.43 -0.32 -3.76
N ASP A 28 -6.91 -1.16 -2.87
CA ASP A 28 -5.73 -0.87 -2.05
C ASP A 28 -4.41 -1.25 -2.76
N LEU A 29 -4.49 -2.00 -3.86
CA LEU A 29 -3.35 -2.59 -4.53
C LEU A 29 -2.29 -1.54 -4.95
N GLU A 30 -2.72 -0.44 -5.54
CA GLU A 30 -1.81 0.61 -6.00
C GLU A 30 -1.09 1.28 -4.83
N MET A 31 -1.81 1.58 -3.74
CA MET A 31 -1.20 2.20 -2.57
C MET A 31 -0.22 1.27 -1.85
N LEU A 32 -0.56 -0.02 -1.75
CA LEU A 32 0.31 -1.00 -1.09
C LEU A 32 1.59 -1.23 -1.90
N LYS A 33 1.52 -1.27 -3.25
CA LYS A 33 2.71 -1.35 -4.12
C LYS A 33 3.62 -0.13 -4.00
N LEU A 34 3.05 1.03 -3.68
CA LEU A 34 3.80 2.28 -3.55
C LEU A 34 4.26 2.55 -2.12
N ALA A 35 3.75 1.87 -1.09
CA ALA A 35 4.19 2.10 0.28
C ALA A 35 5.68 1.72 0.50
N ASP A 36 6.32 2.35 1.47
CA ASP A 36 7.61 1.87 1.98
C ASP A 36 7.40 0.66 2.90
N ILE A 37 6.27 0.65 3.62
CA ILE A 37 5.79 -0.48 4.43
C ILE A 37 4.32 -0.74 4.09
N ALA A 38 4.05 -1.87 3.45
CA ALA A 38 2.74 -2.37 3.12
C ALA A 38 2.26 -3.38 4.19
N ILE A 39 1.05 -3.18 4.69
CA ILE A 39 0.40 -4.07 5.66
C ILE A 39 -0.91 -4.57 5.05
N THR A 40 -1.12 -5.88 5.08
CA THR A 40 -2.37 -6.47 4.56
C THR A 40 -3.16 -7.12 5.68
N MET A 41 -4.49 -6.95 5.67
CA MET A 41 -5.33 -7.60 6.67
C MET A 41 -5.35 -9.12 6.50
N GLY A 42 -5.15 -9.88 7.58
CA GLY A 42 -5.12 -11.34 7.50
C GLY A 42 -6.40 -11.98 6.97
N ASN A 43 -7.55 -11.32 7.14
CA ASN A 43 -8.85 -11.78 6.65
C ASN A 43 -9.08 -11.57 5.15
N THR A 44 -8.20 -10.86 4.44
CA THR A 44 -8.36 -10.72 2.99
C THR A 44 -8.24 -12.08 2.30
N LYS A 45 -9.07 -12.27 1.28
CA LYS A 45 -9.00 -13.43 0.37
C LYS A 45 -8.15 -13.14 -0.87
N ILE A 46 -7.58 -11.94 -0.95
CA ILE A 46 -6.81 -11.48 -2.11
C ILE A 46 -5.34 -11.79 -1.86
N GLU A 47 -4.87 -12.91 -2.42
CA GLU A 47 -3.49 -13.36 -2.23
C GLU A 47 -2.47 -12.37 -2.79
N GLU A 48 -2.79 -11.65 -3.87
CA GLU A 48 -1.89 -10.60 -4.41
C GLU A 48 -1.54 -9.55 -3.35
N LEU A 49 -2.49 -9.16 -2.48
CA LEU A 49 -2.21 -8.19 -1.41
C LEU A 49 -1.25 -8.78 -0.36
N LYS A 50 -1.41 -10.06 -0.03
CA LYS A 50 -0.53 -10.77 0.91
C LYS A 50 0.89 -10.94 0.35
N GLU A 51 1.02 -11.14 -0.96
CA GLU A 51 2.31 -11.32 -1.62
C GLU A 51 3.14 -10.03 -1.65
N ILE A 52 2.49 -8.86 -1.77
CA ILE A 52 3.18 -7.57 -1.84
C ILE A 52 3.39 -6.91 -0.46
N SER A 53 2.84 -7.47 0.62
CA SER A 53 2.91 -6.87 1.95
C SER A 53 4.16 -7.26 2.72
N ASN A 54 4.69 -6.31 3.48
CA ASN A 54 5.78 -6.54 4.43
C ASN A 54 5.27 -7.27 5.69
N LEU A 55 4.00 -7.08 6.02
CA LEU A 55 3.35 -7.68 7.19
C LEU A 55 1.90 -8.04 6.87
N ILE A 56 1.48 -9.20 7.34
CA ILE A 56 0.07 -9.63 7.34
C ILE A 56 -0.43 -9.56 8.78
N THR A 57 -1.53 -8.85 9.03
CA THR A 57 -2.11 -8.73 10.37
C THR A 57 -2.84 -10.00 10.79
N HIS A 58 -3.15 -10.11 12.08
CA HIS A 58 -4.17 -11.04 12.56
C HIS A 58 -5.57 -10.60 12.07
N HIS A 59 -6.53 -11.51 12.12
CA HIS A 59 -7.95 -11.22 11.84
C HIS A 59 -8.57 -10.31 12.89
#